data_AF-A0A2S6UTB5-F1
#
_entry.id   AF-A0A2S6UTB5-F1
#
_cell.length_a   1.000
_cell.length_b   1.000
_cell.length_c   1.000
_cell.angle_alpha   90.00
_cell.angle_beta   90.00
_cell.angle_gamma   90.00
#
_symmetry.space_group_name_H-M   'P 1'
#
loop_
_entity.id
_entity.type
_entity.pdbx_description
1 polymer ?
#
loop_
_entity_poly.entity_id
_entity_poly.type
_entity_poly.pdbx_seq_one_letter_code
_entity_poly.pdbx_strand_id
1 'polypeptide(L)'
;MIKNIKLFNIPETDLLNKEINRSINFCEEISTQISDGKYKCLSTDFYDDKYNDIKTILHEWGDSFETIIVIATGGSNLGSKSITSANFKSKRNIKFIYLDNLNANIISEQISGLNLEKCGFLIISKSGNTIEVVSQSLIFIELFEKKFGRKKLNSHFLSLTANTSNIISSISREKNIRIIDHDHDISGRFSVLSIVGWISAFIAGIDFQEIIRGSKNIIETLNKNDSNQIIGSAMMSTLLQSQVYVNILSTYEPRLITFCNWHKQLFSESLGKNNYGMVSQSSLMPLDQHSQLQAWLDGPKDKIINIIINENKGNDININSSGIEAAKFLDKKTIGDVMNVLVKTTIKSLNESGRPFRVISIDNFNEFTLGQLFTLSMLETILVSNLLGLNPFDQPAIEKVKKLTRSFL
;
A
#
# COMPACT_ATOMS: atom_id res chain seq x y z
N MET A 1 15.19 -7.83 -4.72
CA MET A 1 14.52 -7.82 -6.04
C MET A 1 13.41 -8.85 -6.02
N ILE A 2 12.32 -8.65 -6.78
CA ILE A 2 11.38 -9.72 -7.15
C ILE A 2 12.16 -10.70 -8.05
N LYS A 3 12.38 -11.93 -7.57
CA LYS A 3 13.20 -12.94 -8.25
C LYS A 3 12.41 -13.72 -9.29
N ASN A 4 11.25 -14.20 -8.86
CA ASN A 4 10.39 -15.00 -9.70
C ASN A 4 8.95 -14.84 -9.25
N ILE A 5 8.06 -15.12 -10.20
CA ILE A 5 6.64 -15.30 -9.95
C ILE A 5 6.29 -16.66 -10.52
N LYS A 6 5.74 -17.53 -9.67
CA LYS A 6 5.32 -18.88 -10.06
C LYS A 6 3.82 -19.01 -9.93
N LEU A 7 3.20 -19.59 -10.94
CA LEU A 7 1.76 -19.81 -11.00
C LEU A 7 1.46 -21.29 -10.83
N PHE A 8 0.36 -21.59 -10.17
CA PHE A 8 -0.06 -22.94 -9.85
C PHE A 8 -1.57 -23.07 -10.04
N ASN A 9 -1.99 -24.17 -10.67
CA ASN A 9 -3.39 -24.51 -10.91
C ASN A 9 -4.20 -23.39 -11.58
N ILE A 10 -3.55 -22.56 -12.42
CA ILE A 10 -4.24 -21.58 -13.25
C ILE A 10 -4.79 -22.33 -14.47
N PRO A 11 -6.09 -22.28 -14.76
CA PRO A 11 -6.66 -22.98 -15.91
C PRO A 11 -6.04 -22.49 -17.23
N GLU A 12 -5.33 -23.38 -17.93
CA GLU A 12 -4.87 -23.13 -19.30
C GLU A 12 -6.08 -23.21 -20.23
N THR A 13 -6.57 -22.06 -20.64
CA THR A 13 -7.79 -21.93 -21.44
C THR A 13 -7.55 -20.99 -22.61
N ASP A 14 -8.37 -21.11 -23.67
CA ASP A 14 -8.38 -20.13 -24.76
C ASP A 14 -8.63 -18.70 -24.27
N LEU A 15 -9.39 -18.57 -23.18
CA LEU A 15 -9.61 -17.30 -22.51
C LEU A 15 -8.30 -16.73 -21.94
N LEU A 16 -7.50 -17.54 -21.25
CA LEU A 16 -6.21 -17.09 -20.73
C LEU A 16 -5.29 -16.60 -21.85
N ASN A 17 -5.16 -17.37 -22.93
CA ASN A 17 -4.34 -16.97 -24.08
C ASN A 17 -4.84 -15.68 -24.74
N LYS A 18 -6.16 -15.51 -24.84
CA LYS A 18 -6.78 -14.27 -25.32
C LYS A 18 -6.47 -13.09 -24.40
N GLU A 19 -6.60 -13.24 -23.08
CA GLU A 19 -6.33 -12.18 -22.11
C GLU A 19 -4.83 -11.82 -22.05
N ILE A 20 -3.92 -12.78 -22.29
CA ILE A 20 -2.48 -12.52 -22.44
C ILE A 20 -2.24 -11.59 -23.63
N ASN A 21 -2.77 -11.94 -24.81
CA ASN A 21 -2.61 -11.11 -26.01
C ASN A 21 -3.19 -9.70 -25.84
N ARG A 22 -4.36 -9.60 -25.21
CA ARG A 22 -4.96 -8.29 -24.90
C ARG A 22 -4.11 -7.50 -23.90
N SER A 23 -3.52 -8.17 -22.91
CA SER A 23 -2.65 -7.54 -21.91
C SER A 23 -1.36 -7.01 -22.55
N ILE A 24 -0.76 -7.74 -23.51
CA ILE A 24 0.39 -7.28 -24.29
C ILE A 24 0.07 -5.94 -24.97
N ASN A 25 -1.03 -5.87 -25.71
CA ASN A 25 -1.44 -4.65 -26.41
C ASN A 25 -1.64 -3.47 -25.44
N PHE A 26 -2.32 -3.69 -24.32
CA PHE A 26 -2.50 -2.63 -23.32
C PHE A 26 -1.19 -2.22 -22.63
N CYS A 27 -0.23 -3.13 -22.44
CA CYS A 27 1.10 -2.78 -21.92
C CYS A 27 1.86 -1.87 -22.88
N GLU A 28 1.83 -2.13 -24.19
CA GLU A 28 2.45 -1.27 -25.20
C GLU A 28 1.82 0.13 -25.22
N GLU A 29 0.49 0.20 -25.14
CA GLU A 29 -0.24 1.46 -25.01
C GLU A 29 0.14 2.22 -23.73
N ILE A 30 0.17 1.54 -22.58
CA ILE A 30 0.53 2.15 -21.29
C ILE A 30 1.98 2.65 -21.33
N SER A 31 2.93 1.87 -21.85
CA SER A 31 4.34 2.25 -21.96
C SER A 31 4.50 3.57 -22.72
N THR A 32 3.79 3.72 -23.84
CA THR A 32 3.78 4.96 -24.63
C THR A 32 3.16 6.11 -23.84
N GLN A 33 2.03 5.86 -23.19
CA GLN A 33 1.25 6.88 -22.47
C GLN A 33 1.87 7.32 -21.13
N ILE A 34 2.76 6.52 -20.52
CA ILE A 34 3.59 6.93 -19.37
C ILE A 34 4.52 8.07 -19.82
N SER A 35 5.16 7.92 -20.97
CA SER A 35 6.08 8.93 -21.53
C SER A 35 5.35 10.23 -21.87
N ASP A 36 4.08 10.14 -22.29
CA ASP A 36 3.21 11.27 -22.58
C ASP A 36 2.57 11.90 -21.31
N GLY A 37 2.86 11.35 -20.12
CA GLY A 37 2.35 11.87 -18.85
C GLY A 37 0.87 11.56 -18.56
N LYS A 38 0.22 10.65 -19.29
CA LYS A 38 -1.18 10.25 -18.99
C LYS A 38 -1.28 9.40 -17.72
N TYR A 39 -0.30 8.54 -17.47
CA TYR A 39 -0.21 7.72 -16.27
C TYR A 39 0.73 8.33 -15.23
N LYS A 40 0.44 9.55 -14.76
CA LYS A 40 1.30 10.26 -13.78
C LYS A 40 1.61 9.47 -12.51
N CYS A 41 0.69 8.59 -12.09
CA CYS A 41 0.90 7.70 -10.94
C CYS A 41 1.99 6.64 -11.13
N LEU A 42 2.41 6.41 -12.38
CA LEU A 42 3.51 5.52 -12.76
C LEU A 42 4.75 6.32 -13.19
N SER A 43 4.80 7.63 -12.96
CA SER A 43 6.01 8.41 -13.22
C SER A 43 7.18 7.88 -12.38
N THR A 44 8.36 7.85 -13.00
CA THR A 44 9.63 7.48 -12.35
C THR A 44 10.54 8.69 -12.16
N ASP A 45 9.98 9.90 -12.18
CA ASP A 45 10.74 11.11 -11.89
C ASP A 45 11.36 11.00 -10.49
N PHE A 46 12.64 11.34 -10.38
CA PHE A 46 13.28 11.39 -9.07
C PHE A 46 12.84 12.65 -8.31
N TYR A 47 12.18 12.44 -7.17
CA TYR A 47 11.46 13.49 -6.45
C TYR A 47 12.38 14.52 -5.78
N ASP A 48 13.60 14.14 -5.40
CA ASP A 48 14.57 15.03 -4.76
C ASP A 48 14.94 16.23 -5.66
N ASP A 49 15.03 16.02 -6.97
CA ASP A 49 15.32 17.10 -7.94
C ASP A 49 14.08 17.96 -8.19
N LYS A 50 12.89 17.33 -8.19
CA LYS A 50 11.60 17.97 -8.46
C LYS A 50 11.07 18.81 -7.29
N TYR A 51 11.46 18.48 -6.06
CA TYR A 51 10.88 19.05 -4.83
C TYR A 51 11.92 19.60 -3.86
N ASN A 52 13.03 20.16 -4.35
CA ASN A 52 14.10 20.72 -3.53
C ASN A 52 13.60 21.78 -2.51
N ASP A 53 12.63 22.63 -2.89
CA ASP A 53 12.01 23.60 -2.00
C ASP A 53 11.25 22.93 -0.85
N ILE A 54 10.53 21.85 -1.15
CA ILE A 54 9.82 21.06 -0.14
C ILE A 54 10.80 20.30 0.76
N LYS A 55 11.93 19.83 0.22
CA LYS A 55 12.97 19.14 0.99
C LYS A 55 13.51 20.03 2.11
N THR A 56 13.75 21.31 1.80
CA THR A 56 14.16 22.32 2.79
C THR A 56 13.09 22.50 3.86
N ILE A 57 11.84 22.67 3.45
CA ILE A 57 10.69 22.77 4.36
C ILE A 57 10.58 21.56 5.29
N LEU A 58 10.74 20.35 4.76
CA LEU A 58 10.63 19.12 5.54
C LEU A 58 11.83 18.85 6.44
N HIS A 59 13.01 19.38 6.13
CA HIS A 59 14.12 19.37 7.07
C HIS A 59 13.81 20.25 8.27
N GLU A 60 13.45 21.52 8.04
CA GLU A 60 13.09 22.45 9.12
C GLU A 60 11.93 21.92 9.97
N TRP A 61 10.91 21.37 9.32
CA TRP A 61 9.71 20.87 9.98
C TRP A 61 9.91 19.48 10.60
N GLY A 62 10.36 18.50 9.82
CA GLY A 62 10.42 17.09 10.22
C GLY A 62 11.51 16.78 11.24
N ASP A 63 12.66 17.45 11.18
CA ASP A 63 13.75 17.24 12.17
C ASP A 63 13.39 17.77 13.57
N SER A 64 12.33 18.57 13.67
CA SER A 64 11.88 19.19 14.93
C SER A 64 11.04 18.25 15.81
N PHE A 65 10.62 17.08 15.31
CA PHE A 65 9.61 16.24 15.95
C PHE A 65 10.07 14.82 16.25
N GLU A 66 9.63 14.31 17.41
CA GLU A 66 9.82 12.93 17.82
C GLU A 66 8.65 12.05 17.36
N THR A 67 7.47 12.65 17.16
CA THR A 67 6.25 11.98 16.73
C THR A 67 5.57 12.75 15.62
N ILE A 68 5.10 12.05 14.59
CA ILE A 68 4.30 12.58 13.51
C ILE A 68 2.90 11.97 13.58
N ILE A 69 1.91 12.83 13.79
CA ILE A 69 0.50 12.48 13.78
C ILE A 69 -0.02 12.73 12.37
N VAL A 70 -0.33 11.64 11.66
CA VAL A 70 -0.86 11.68 10.30
C VAL A 70 -2.38 11.67 10.35
N ILE A 71 -2.99 12.76 9.89
CA ILE A 71 -4.44 12.96 9.80
C ILE A 71 -4.84 12.69 8.35
N ALA A 72 -5.17 11.43 8.06
CA ALA A 72 -5.48 10.96 6.72
C ALA A 72 -6.31 9.67 6.77
N THR A 73 -7.04 9.38 5.69
CA THR A 73 -7.74 8.09 5.50
C THR A 73 -7.60 7.58 4.06
N GLY A 74 -7.92 6.31 3.84
CA GLY A 74 -7.84 5.67 2.52
C GLY A 74 -6.43 5.74 1.92
N GLY A 75 -6.34 6.06 0.62
CA GLY A 75 -5.09 6.02 -0.12
C GLY A 75 -4.04 7.03 0.38
N SER A 76 -4.49 8.16 0.91
CA SER A 76 -3.64 9.15 1.58
C SER A 76 -2.94 8.62 2.83
N ASN A 77 -3.48 7.56 3.45
CA ASN A 77 -2.96 6.96 4.67
C ASN A 77 -2.25 5.63 4.37
N LEU A 78 -2.93 4.70 3.69
CA LEU A 78 -2.46 3.33 3.50
C LEU A 78 -1.10 3.25 2.79
N GLY A 79 -0.87 4.09 1.76
CA GLY A 79 0.43 4.14 1.08
C GLY A 79 1.55 4.66 2.00
N SER A 80 1.31 5.77 2.69
CA SER A 80 2.24 6.33 3.69
C SER A 80 2.57 5.31 4.78
N LYS A 81 1.55 4.68 5.36
CA LYS A 81 1.68 3.66 6.40
C LYS A 81 2.42 2.42 5.90
N SER A 82 2.23 2.04 4.64
CA SER A 82 2.99 0.95 4.02
C SER A 82 4.48 1.25 3.93
N ILE A 83 4.86 2.50 3.66
CA ILE A 83 6.26 2.91 3.59
C ILE A 83 6.87 3.01 5.00
N THR A 84 6.23 3.74 5.90
CA THR A 84 6.78 4.01 7.24
C THR A 84 6.80 2.77 8.13
N SER A 85 5.83 1.86 7.97
CA SER A 85 5.76 0.61 8.76
C SER A 85 6.63 -0.51 8.19
N ALA A 86 7.28 -0.30 7.03
CA ALA A 86 8.18 -1.29 6.45
C ALA A 86 9.43 -1.54 7.33
N ASN A 87 9.68 -0.64 8.29
CA ASN A 87 10.73 -0.74 9.31
C ASN A 87 12.10 -1.03 8.69
N PHE A 88 12.43 -0.31 7.62
CA PHE A 88 13.76 -0.31 7.04
C PHE A 88 14.75 0.39 7.98
N LYS A 89 16.05 0.21 7.76
CA LYS A 89 17.07 0.92 8.54
C LYS A 89 16.94 2.42 8.26
N SER A 90 16.22 3.11 9.14
CA SER A 90 16.07 4.55 9.05
C SER A 90 17.25 5.28 9.69
N LYS A 91 17.58 6.44 9.13
CA LYS A 91 18.50 7.41 9.73
C LYS A 91 17.85 8.19 10.89
N ARG A 92 16.53 8.10 11.07
CA ARG A 92 15.73 8.86 12.05
C ARG A 92 14.83 7.93 12.86
N ASN A 93 14.71 8.20 14.15
CA ASN A 93 13.80 7.47 15.04
C ASN A 93 12.53 8.29 15.30
N ILE A 94 11.69 8.44 14.29
CA ILE A 94 10.42 9.19 14.37
C ILE A 94 9.26 8.20 14.51
N LYS A 95 8.41 8.41 15.52
CA LYS A 95 7.18 7.63 15.70
C LYS A 95 6.08 8.17 14.80
N PHE A 96 5.43 7.32 14.02
CA PHE A 96 4.23 7.68 13.27
C PHE A 96 2.97 7.19 13.97
N ILE A 97 1.97 8.06 14.10
CA ILE A 97 0.63 7.74 14.59
C ILE A 97 -0.36 8.10 13.50
N TYR A 98 -1.12 7.12 13.01
CA TYR A 98 -2.10 7.31 11.96
C TYR A 98 -3.51 7.37 12.55
N LEU A 99 -4.21 8.48 12.33
CA LEU A 99 -5.58 8.70 12.81
C LEU A 99 -6.60 8.35 11.72
N ASP A 100 -6.75 7.05 11.44
CA ASP A 100 -7.67 6.51 10.41
C ASP A 100 -9.08 6.17 10.93
N ASN A 101 -9.41 6.52 12.17
CA ASN A 101 -10.71 6.23 12.79
C ASN A 101 -11.27 7.46 13.55
N LEU A 102 -12.57 7.45 13.85
CA LEU A 102 -13.24 8.53 14.60
C LEU A 102 -13.65 8.11 16.02
N ASN A 103 -13.11 7.01 16.54
CA ASN A 103 -13.43 6.60 17.91
C ASN A 103 -12.69 7.48 18.90
N ALA A 104 -13.43 8.37 19.57
CA ALA A 104 -12.86 9.36 20.50
C ALA A 104 -12.01 8.72 21.61
N ASN A 105 -12.39 7.56 22.13
CA ASN A 105 -11.63 6.87 23.18
C ASN A 105 -10.27 6.38 22.64
N ILE A 106 -10.27 5.76 21.45
CA ILE A 106 -9.04 5.28 20.80
C ILE A 106 -8.11 6.46 20.48
N ILE A 107 -8.66 7.54 19.91
CA ILE A 107 -7.86 8.74 19.61
C ILE A 107 -7.28 9.30 20.90
N SER A 108 -8.08 9.43 21.96
CA SER A 108 -7.64 9.93 23.26
C SER A 108 -6.53 9.08 23.86
N GLU A 109 -6.65 7.75 23.80
CA GLU A 109 -5.61 6.81 24.24
C GLU A 109 -4.33 6.94 23.42
N GLN A 110 -4.43 7.03 22.08
CA GLN A 110 -3.28 7.15 21.18
C GLN A 110 -2.46 8.42 21.42
N ILE A 111 -3.11 9.51 21.81
CA ILE A 111 -2.45 10.79 22.09
C ILE A 111 -2.15 11.02 23.57
N SER A 112 -2.66 10.15 24.45
CA SER A 112 -2.43 10.24 25.89
C SER A 112 -0.93 10.08 26.19
N GLY A 113 -0.40 11.00 27.01
CA GLY A 113 1.02 11.00 27.36
C GLY A 113 1.97 11.56 26.30
N LEU A 114 1.50 11.95 25.11
CA LEU A 114 2.36 12.61 24.13
C LEU A 114 2.68 14.06 24.53
N ASN A 115 3.94 14.46 24.37
CA ASN A 115 4.29 15.87 24.36
C ASN A 115 3.94 16.47 23.00
N LEU A 116 2.78 17.15 22.92
CA LEU A 116 2.31 17.77 21.69
C LEU A 116 3.27 18.81 21.10
N GLU A 117 4.14 19.45 21.91
CA GLU A 117 5.19 20.36 21.40
C GLU A 117 6.33 19.61 20.70
N LYS A 118 6.43 18.29 20.87
CA LYS A 118 7.34 17.40 20.12
C LYS A 118 6.62 16.65 19.00
N CYS A 119 5.36 17.00 18.72
CA CYS A 119 4.55 16.40 17.67
C CYS A 119 4.42 17.33 16.46
N GLY A 120 4.59 16.74 15.26
CA GLY A 120 4.20 17.33 13.99
C GLY A 120 2.88 16.72 13.50
N PHE A 121 2.00 17.53 12.93
CA PHE A 121 0.70 17.13 12.40
C PHE A 121 0.72 17.21 10.87
N LEU A 122 0.68 16.04 10.21
CA LEU A 122 0.65 15.93 8.76
C LEU A 122 -0.77 15.62 8.29
N ILE A 123 -1.45 16.60 7.71
CA ILE A 123 -2.82 16.48 7.19
C ILE A 123 -2.73 16.11 5.71
N ILE A 124 -3.27 14.96 5.30
CA ILE A 124 -3.23 14.52 3.89
C ILE A 124 -4.63 14.22 3.38
N SER A 125 -5.11 15.05 2.46
CA SER A 125 -6.39 14.84 1.79
C SER A 125 -6.41 15.50 0.42
N LYS A 126 -6.30 14.72 -0.66
CA LYS A 126 -6.40 15.19 -2.04
C LYS A 126 -7.61 16.09 -2.27
N SER A 127 -8.80 15.60 -1.93
CA SER A 127 -10.06 16.35 -2.10
C SER A 127 -10.19 17.53 -1.14
N GLY A 128 -9.42 17.52 -0.04
CA GLY A 128 -9.56 18.39 1.14
C GLY A 128 -10.97 18.48 1.73
N ASN A 129 -11.79 17.47 1.46
CA ASN A 129 -13.23 17.47 1.69
C ASN A 129 -13.72 16.24 2.46
N THR A 130 -12.81 15.31 2.74
CA THR A 130 -13.05 14.07 3.49
C THR A 130 -13.40 14.42 4.93
N ILE A 131 -14.60 14.06 5.37
CA ILE A 131 -15.19 14.59 6.60
C ILE A 131 -14.40 14.18 7.83
N GLU A 132 -13.89 12.95 7.85
CA GLU A 132 -13.09 12.40 8.95
C GLU A 132 -11.80 13.22 9.13
N VAL A 133 -11.12 13.54 8.02
CA VAL A 133 -9.89 14.35 8.01
C VAL A 133 -10.20 15.79 8.43
N VAL A 134 -11.29 16.37 7.93
CA VAL A 134 -11.72 17.73 8.31
C VAL A 134 -12.02 17.81 9.80
N SER A 135 -12.83 16.91 10.33
CA SER A 135 -13.22 16.88 11.74
C SER A 135 -12.00 16.72 12.65
N GLN A 136 -11.13 15.75 12.38
CA GLN A 136 -9.92 15.56 13.17
C GLN A 136 -8.97 16.76 13.06
N SER A 137 -8.79 17.34 11.85
CA SER A 137 -7.95 18.53 11.67
C SER A 137 -8.43 19.69 12.54
N LEU A 138 -9.73 19.98 12.54
CA LEU A 138 -10.33 21.03 13.38
C LEU A 138 -10.09 20.78 14.88
N ILE A 139 -10.32 19.55 15.34
CA ILE A 139 -10.10 19.15 16.74
C ILE A 139 -8.64 19.38 17.16
N PHE A 140 -7.69 18.86 16.39
CA PHE A 140 -6.27 18.97 16.75
C PHE A 140 -5.73 20.39 16.62
N ILE A 141 -6.16 21.15 15.62
CA ILE A 141 -5.82 22.56 15.49
C ILE A 141 -6.34 23.33 16.70
N GLU A 142 -7.60 23.14 17.09
CA GLU A 142 -8.19 23.85 18.24
C GLU A 142 -7.50 23.48 19.55
N LEU A 143 -7.28 22.18 19.80
CA LEU A 143 -6.56 21.71 20.99
C LEU A 143 -5.15 22.28 21.08
N PHE A 144 -4.42 22.26 19.96
CA PHE A 144 -3.06 22.79 19.90
C PHE A 144 -3.04 24.31 20.07
N GLU A 145 -3.92 25.03 19.39
CA GLU A 145 -4.05 26.48 19.47
C GLU A 145 -4.40 26.95 20.89
N LYS A 146 -5.32 26.27 21.58
CA LYS A 146 -5.66 26.58 22.98
C LYS A 146 -4.47 26.39 23.93
N LYS A 147 -3.63 25.39 23.68
CA LYS A 147 -2.52 25.02 24.58
C LYS A 147 -1.24 25.83 24.31
N PHE A 148 -0.93 26.11 23.05
CA PHE A 148 0.37 26.67 22.63
C PHE A 148 0.26 27.98 21.85
N GLY A 149 -0.95 28.42 21.53
CA GLY A 149 -1.23 29.64 20.79
C GLY A 149 -1.15 29.48 19.27
N ARG A 150 -1.95 30.28 18.57
CA ARG A 150 -2.10 30.26 17.10
C ARG A 150 -0.80 30.39 16.32
N LYS A 151 0.15 31.19 16.84
CA LYS A 151 1.42 31.47 16.16
C LYS A 151 2.27 30.22 15.92
N LYS A 152 2.13 29.18 16.74
CA LYS A 152 2.87 27.92 16.59
C LYS A 152 2.23 26.95 15.59
N LEU A 153 1.01 27.20 15.09
CA LEU A 153 0.37 26.26 14.16
C LEU A 153 1.20 26.03 12.88
N ASN A 154 1.78 27.09 12.30
CA ASN A 154 2.57 26.97 11.08
C ASN A 154 3.83 26.09 11.23
N SER A 155 4.44 26.07 12.42
CA SER A 155 5.63 25.24 12.65
C SER A 155 5.30 23.79 12.97
N HIS A 156 4.07 23.48 13.41
CA HIS A 156 3.66 22.12 13.80
C HIS A 156 2.73 21.43 12.82
N PHE A 157 1.98 22.16 12.00
CA PHE A 157 1.01 21.59 11.07
C PHE A 157 1.48 21.76 9.63
N LEU A 158 1.26 20.73 8.82
CA LEU A 158 1.54 20.72 7.39
C LEU A 158 0.40 20.04 6.65
N SER A 159 -0.16 20.71 5.65
CA SER A 159 -1.29 20.21 4.87
C SER A 159 -0.85 19.81 3.47
N LEU A 160 -1.26 18.64 2.99
CA LEU A 160 -1.06 18.14 1.63
C LEU A 160 -2.42 17.94 0.95
N THR A 161 -2.75 18.78 -0.04
CA THR A 161 -4.07 18.85 -0.67
C THR A 161 -3.98 19.40 -2.10
N ALA A 162 -4.90 19.00 -2.98
CA ALA A 162 -4.78 19.25 -4.43
C ALA A 162 -5.55 20.47 -4.95
N ASN A 163 -6.40 21.07 -4.12
CA ASN A 163 -7.28 22.15 -4.56
C ASN A 163 -7.24 23.30 -3.55
N THR A 164 -7.09 24.51 -4.05
CA THR A 164 -7.09 25.74 -3.28
C THR A 164 -8.48 26.07 -2.69
N SER A 165 -9.59 25.62 -3.25
CA SER A 165 -10.94 26.01 -2.78
C SER A 165 -11.63 25.00 -1.85
N ASN A 166 -10.94 23.94 -1.42
CA ASN A 166 -11.53 22.93 -0.53
C ASN A 166 -11.42 23.30 0.97
N ILE A 167 -12.13 22.53 1.82
CA ILE A 167 -12.26 22.82 3.26
C ILE A 167 -10.90 22.82 3.96
N ILE A 168 -10.06 21.82 3.72
CA ILE A 168 -8.71 21.76 4.32
C ILE A 168 -7.84 22.94 3.89
N SER A 169 -7.91 23.37 2.62
CA SER A 169 -7.21 24.56 2.15
C SER A 169 -7.72 25.83 2.81
N SER A 170 -9.03 25.98 3.00
CA SER A 170 -9.62 27.12 3.71
C SER A 170 -9.18 27.15 5.17
N ILE A 171 -9.26 26.02 5.89
CA ILE A 171 -8.76 25.88 7.27
C ILE A 171 -7.28 26.26 7.33
N SER A 172 -6.47 25.73 6.41
CA SER A 172 -5.03 25.95 6.42
C SER A 172 -4.68 27.42 6.19
N ARG A 173 -5.35 28.11 5.26
CA ARG A 173 -5.15 29.55 5.06
C ARG A 173 -5.57 30.37 6.27
N GLU A 174 -6.76 30.11 6.80
CA GLU A 174 -7.28 30.86 7.94
C GLU A 174 -6.35 30.69 9.15
N LYS A 175 -5.83 29.48 9.37
CA LYS A 175 -4.96 29.15 10.50
C LYS A 175 -3.47 29.38 10.23
N ASN A 176 -3.11 29.92 9.06
CA ASN A 176 -1.72 30.13 8.61
C ASN A 176 -0.87 28.85 8.66
N ILE A 177 -1.46 27.72 8.28
CA ILE A 177 -0.81 26.42 8.14
C ILE A 177 -0.29 26.30 6.70
N ARG A 178 0.95 25.83 6.57
CA ARG A 178 1.59 25.63 5.27
C ARG A 178 0.88 24.54 4.46
N ILE A 179 0.67 24.82 3.18
CA ILE A 179 0.08 23.89 2.22
C ILE A 179 1.16 23.45 1.23
N ILE A 180 1.28 22.14 1.06
CA ILE A 180 2.01 21.49 -0.03
C ILE A 180 1.00 21.01 -1.05
N ASP A 181 1.32 21.20 -2.33
CA ASP A 181 0.47 20.81 -3.44
C ASP A 181 0.47 19.28 -3.62
N HIS A 182 -0.73 18.71 -3.67
CA HIS A 182 -0.95 17.33 -4.08
C HIS A 182 -1.37 17.30 -5.54
N ASP A 183 -0.75 16.46 -6.37
CA ASP A 183 -1.12 16.36 -7.78
C ASP A 183 -2.62 16.05 -7.97
N HIS A 184 -3.31 16.93 -8.70
CA HIS A 184 -4.76 16.82 -8.93
C HIS A 184 -5.12 15.62 -9.83
N ASP A 185 -4.20 15.15 -10.67
CA ASP A 185 -4.45 14.08 -11.63
C ASP A 185 -4.14 12.68 -11.07
N ILE A 186 -3.44 12.60 -9.93
CA ILE A 186 -3.11 11.33 -9.29
C ILE A 186 -4.21 10.96 -8.29
N SER A 187 -4.94 9.87 -8.54
CA SER A 187 -5.95 9.34 -7.59
C SER A 187 -5.31 8.93 -6.25
N GLY A 188 -6.04 9.08 -5.15
CA GLY A 188 -5.50 8.86 -3.79
C GLY A 188 -4.97 7.44 -3.57
N ARG A 189 -5.63 6.40 -4.12
CA ARG A 189 -5.14 5.01 -3.99
C ARG A 189 -3.91 4.71 -4.86
N PHE A 190 -3.60 5.58 -5.82
CA PHE A 190 -2.45 5.51 -6.71
C PHE A 190 -1.34 6.53 -6.36
N SER A 191 -1.46 7.26 -5.24
CA SER A 191 -0.52 8.34 -4.89
C SER A 191 0.71 7.90 -4.09
N VAL A 192 0.87 6.60 -3.82
CA VAL A 192 1.97 6.10 -2.98
C VAL A 192 3.36 6.36 -3.57
N LEU A 193 3.48 6.46 -4.90
CA LEU A 193 4.75 6.83 -5.56
C LEU A 193 4.84 8.33 -5.87
N SER A 194 3.89 9.14 -5.40
CA SER A 194 3.91 10.59 -5.57
C SER A 194 4.46 11.31 -4.34
N ILE A 195 4.29 12.64 -4.31
CA ILE A 195 4.62 13.50 -3.16
C ILE A 195 4.06 12.96 -1.83
N VAL A 196 2.93 12.26 -1.85
CA VAL A 196 2.32 11.65 -0.65
C VAL A 196 3.24 10.60 -0.02
N GLY A 197 3.77 9.68 -0.83
CA GLY A 197 4.72 8.68 -0.37
C GLY A 197 6.07 9.29 -0.04
N TRP A 198 6.56 10.19 -0.90
CA TRP A 198 7.86 10.83 -0.73
C TRP A 198 7.95 11.61 0.59
N ILE A 199 6.96 12.45 0.93
CA ILE A 199 6.96 13.21 2.19
C ILE A 199 7.07 12.25 3.39
N SER A 200 6.28 11.17 3.37
CA SER A 200 6.24 10.20 4.46
C SER A 200 7.58 9.46 4.60
N ALA A 201 8.16 9.02 3.47
CA ALA A 201 9.46 8.38 3.42
C ALA A 201 10.56 9.32 3.92
N PHE A 202 10.55 10.57 3.44
CA PHE A 202 11.53 11.59 3.75
C PHE A 202 11.55 11.90 5.25
N ILE A 203 10.38 12.16 5.85
CA ILE A 203 10.27 12.39 7.29
C ILE A 203 10.78 11.16 8.04
N ALA A 204 10.35 9.97 7.63
CA ALA A 204 10.77 8.70 8.22
C ALA A 204 12.25 8.34 7.98
N GLY A 205 13.03 9.13 7.21
CA GLY A 205 14.43 8.84 6.90
C GLY A 205 14.63 7.61 6.00
N ILE A 206 13.61 7.24 5.22
CA ILE A 206 13.61 6.15 4.25
C ILE A 206 14.06 6.67 2.88
N ASP A 207 14.88 5.89 2.18
CA ASP A 207 15.37 6.25 0.85
C ASP A 207 14.29 6.05 -0.22
N PHE A 208 13.53 7.11 -0.48
CA PHE A 208 12.49 7.09 -1.51
C PHE A 208 13.06 6.96 -2.93
N GLN A 209 14.32 7.34 -3.15
CA GLN A 209 14.96 7.20 -4.47
C GLN A 209 15.12 5.72 -4.81
N GLU A 210 15.48 4.89 -3.83
CA GLU A 210 15.53 3.43 -4.01
C GLU A 210 14.14 2.83 -4.27
N ILE A 211 13.07 3.36 -3.66
CA ILE A 211 11.68 2.98 -4.01
C ILE A 211 11.38 3.30 -5.49
N ILE A 212 11.72 4.51 -5.96
CA ILE A 212 11.51 4.90 -7.36
C ILE A 212 12.36 4.05 -8.32
N ARG A 213 13.60 3.69 -7.95
CA ARG A 213 14.41 2.77 -8.75
C ARG A 213 13.77 1.39 -8.88
N GLY A 214 13.19 0.89 -7.79
CA GLY A 214 12.39 -0.33 -7.80
C GLY A 214 11.17 -0.23 -8.73
N SER A 215 10.46 0.90 -8.69
CA SER A 215 9.35 1.17 -9.62
C SER A 215 9.79 1.16 -11.08
N LYS A 216 10.86 1.91 -11.38
CA LYS A 216 11.41 2.02 -12.73
C LYS A 216 11.81 0.66 -13.30
N ASN A 217 12.40 -0.21 -12.47
CA ASN A 217 12.76 -1.56 -12.88
C ASN A 217 11.56 -2.40 -13.36
N ILE A 218 10.36 -2.20 -12.80
CA ILE A 218 9.14 -2.86 -13.26
C ILE A 218 8.63 -2.22 -14.55
N ILE A 219 8.64 -0.89 -14.65
CA ILE A 219 8.19 -0.17 -15.85
C ILE A 219 9.03 -0.52 -17.08
N GLU A 220 10.34 -0.68 -16.92
CA GLU A 220 11.27 -1.10 -17.99
C GLU A 220 10.96 -2.49 -18.57
N THR A 221 10.11 -3.28 -17.90
CA THR A 221 9.69 -4.61 -18.40
C THR A 221 8.39 -4.59 -19.19
N LEU A 222 7.69 -3.47 -19.31
CA LEU A 222 6.38 -3.37 -19.98
C LEU A 222 6.41 -3.82 -21.46
N ASN A 223 7.52 -3.62 -22.15
CA ASN A 223 7.68 -4.02 -23.55
C ASN A 223 8.10 -5.50 -23.73
N LYS A 224 8.13 -6.28 -22.64
CA LYS A 224 8.42 -7.72 -22.69
C LYS A 224 7.10 -8.50 -22.64
N ASN A 225 6.86 -9.33 -23.66
CA ASN A 225 5.60 -10.05 -23.83
C ASN A 225 5.34 -11.11 -22.74
N ASP A 226 6.37 -11.56 -22.03
CA ASP A 226 6.32 -12.53 -20.93
C ASP A 226 6.45 -11.88 -19.54
N SER A 227 6.24 -10.57 -19.47
CA SER A 227 6.41 -9.82 -18.23
C SER A 227 5.36 -10.18 -17.16
N ASN A 228 5.77 -10.06 -15.90
CA ASN A 228 4.97 -10.45 -14.73
C ASN A 228 3.59 -9.77 -14.67
N GLN A 229 3.51 -8.52 -15.12
CA GLN A 229 2.31 -7.69 -15.12
C GLN A 229 1.29 -8.21 -16.14
N ILE A 230 1.75 -8.62 -17.33
CA ILE A 230 0.93 -9.19 -18.41
C ILE A 230 0.31 -10.50 -17.94
N ILE A 231 1.15 -11.40 -17.43
CA ILE A 231 0.70 -12.70 -16.97
C ILE A 231 -0.22 -12.54 -15.75
N GLY A 232 0.13 -11.67 -14.81
CA GLY A 232 -0.67 -11.37 -13.63
C GLY A 232 -2.04 -10.80 -13.98
N SER A 233 -2.12 -9.82 -14.89
CA SER A 233 -3.38 -9.21 -15.30
C SER A 233 -4.27 -10.17 -16.09
N ALA A 234 -3.69 -10.94 -17.02
CA ALA A 234 -4.42 -11.93 -17.79
C ALA A 234 -4.99 -13.03 -16.90
N MET A 235 -4.20 -13.52 -15.94
CA MET A 235 -4.64 -14.49 -14.93
C MET A 235 -5.81 -13.93 -14.12
N MET A 236 -5.69 -12.73 -13.55
CA MET A 236 -6.75 -12.14 -12.74
C MET A 236 -8.05 -11.91 -13.52
N SER A 237 -7.96 -11.40 -14.76
CA SER A 237 -9.12 -11.22 -15.65
C SER A 237 -9.79 -12.56 -15.96
N THR A 238 -9.01 -13.59 -16.31
CA THR A 238 -9.52 -14.93 -16.63
C THR A 238 -10.22 -15.56 -15.43
N LEU A 239 -9.61 -15.48 -14.25
CA LEU A 239 -10.18 -16.04 -13.02
C LEU A 239 -11.47 -15.32 -12.62
N LEU A 240 -11.53 -13.99 -12.74
CA LEU A 240 -12.75 -13.23 -12.47
C LEU A 240 -13.90 -13.66 -13.39
N GLN A 241 -13.61 -13.81 -14.69
CA GLN A 241 -14.58 -14.31 -15.67
C GLN A 241 -14.97 -15.78 -15.41
N SER A 242 -14.13 -16.53 -14.70
CA SER A 242 -14.34 -17.92 -14.28
C SER A 242 -14.92 -18.03 -12.85
N GLN A 243 -15.59 -16.98 -12.36
CA GLN A 243 -16.27 -16.96 -11.06
C GLN A 243 -15.36 -17.04 -9.82
N VAL A 244 -14.10 -16.65 -9.95
CA VAL A 244 -13.23 -16.38 -8.80
C VAL A 244 -13.44 -14.93 -8.36
N TYR A 245 -13.98 -14.74 -7.16
CA TYR A 245 -14.40 -13.42 -6.68
C TYR A 245 -13.60 -12.92 -5.48
N VAL A 246 -12.69 -13.74 -4.94
CA VAL A 246 -11.88 -13.37 -3.77
C VAL A 246 -10.40 -13.37 -4.16
N ASN A 247 -9.78 -12.21 -4.02
CA ASN A 247 -8.34 -12.02 -4.22
C ASN A 247 -7.64 -11.96 -2.86
N ILE A 248 -6.87 -12.98 -2.52
CA ILE A 248 -6.14 -13.02 -1.26
C ILE A 248 -4.70 -12.60 -1.54
N LEU A 249 -4.23 -11.55 -0.88
CA LEU A 249 -2.82 -11.18 -0.87
C LEU A 249 -2.25 -11.48 0.52
N SER A 250 -1.41 -12.50 0.56
CA SER A 250 -0.84 -13.08 1.76
C SER A 250 0.68 -12.91 1.79
N THR A 251 1.26 -12.80 2.99
CA THR A 251 2.71 -12.71 3.15
C THR A 251 3.18 -13.39 4.43
N TYR A 252 4.40 -13.93 4.40
CA TYR A 252 5.13 -14.40 5.58
C TYR A 252 6.05 -13.34 6.19
N GLU A 253 6.08 -12.14 5.62
CA GLU A 253 6.88 -11.01 6.09
C GLU A 253 5.94 -10.01 6.79
N PRO A 254 5.92 -9.95 8.13
CA PRO A 254 5.00 -9.06 8.86
C PRO A 254 5.12 -7.59 8.46
N ARG A 255 6.31 -7.15 8.05
CA ARG A 255 6.55 -5.77 7.59
C ARG A 255 5.82 -5.42 6.29
N LEU A 256 5.33 -6.42 5.54
CA LEU A 256 4.53 -6.26 4.33
C LEU A 256 3.01 -6.23 4.56
N ILE A 257 2.51 -6.41 5.79
CA ILE A 257 1.06 -6.47 6.01
C ILE A 257 0.34 -5.14 5.69
N THR A 258 1.01 -4.02 5.92
CA THR A 258 0.51 -2.68 5.57
C THR A 258 0.49 -2.46 4.06
N PHE A 259 1.46 -3.03 3.33
CA PHE A 259 1.42 -3.11 1.86
C PHE A 259 0.20 -3.92 1.39
N CYS A 260 -0.06 -5.08 1.99
CA CYS A 260 -1.25 -5.88 1.64
C CYS A 260 -2.55 -5.09 1.86
N ASN A 261 -2.63 -4.32 2.96
CA ASN A 261 -3.78 -3.44 3.23
C ASN A 261 -3.92 -2.29 2.23
N TRP A 262 -2.82 -1.70 1.76
CA TRP A 262 -2.84 -0.74 0.66
C TRP A 262 -3.33 -1.38 -0.65
N HIS A 263 -2.78 -2.56 -0.99
CA HIS A 263 -3.18 -3.30 -2.20
C HIS A 263 -4.67 -3.66 -2.17
N LYS A 264 -5.21 -4.05 -1.01
CA LYS A 264 -6.63 -4.32 -0.83
C LYS A 264 -7.50 -3.15 -1.30
N GLN A 265 -7.16 -1.93 -0.90
CA GLN A 265 -7.86 -0.74 -1.36
C GLN A 265 -7.66 -0.50 -2.85
N LEU A 266 -6.39 -0.55 -3.32
CA LEU A 266 -6.05 -0.35 -4.72
C LEU A 266 -6.91 -1.24 -5.62
N PHE A 267 -6.95 -2.54 -5.33
CA PHE A 267 -7.59 -3.53 -6.18
C PHE A 267 -9.11 -3.42 -6.13
N SER A 268 -9.70 -3.42 -4.93
CA SER A 268 -11.15 -3.46 -4.78
C SER A 268 -11.84 -2.15 -5.21
N GLU A 269 -11.28 -0.97 -4.92
CA GLU A 269 -11.89 0.29 -5.38
C GLU A 269 -11.74 0.52 -6.89
N SER A 270 -10.67 -0.03 -7.50
CA SER A 270 -10.44 0.12 -8.94
C SER A 270 -11.35 -0.81 -9.74
N LEU A 271 -11.48 -2.07 -9.32
CA LEU A 271 -12.16 -3.12 -10.09
C LEU A 271 -13.63 -3.36 -9.67
N GLY A 272 -14.03 -2.98 -8.46
CA GLY A 272 -15.38 -3.18 -7.92
C GLY A 272 -16.44 -2.27 -8.54
N LYS A 273 -16.69 -2.40 -9.85
CA LYS A 273 -17.55 -1.52 -10.65
C LYS A 273 -18.31 -2.30 -11.70
N ASN A 274 -19.50 -1.81 -12.09
CA ASN A 274 -20.31 -2.38 -13.17
C ASN A 274 -20.56 -3.90 -13.03
N ASN A 275 -20.77 -4.38 -11.79
CA ASN A 275 -20.91 -5.80 -11.42
C ASN A 275 -19.67 -6.68 -11.65
N TYR A 276 -18.52 -6.08 -11.97
CA TYR A 276 -17.21 -6.72 -11.91
C TYR A 276 -16.51 -6.41 -10.60
N GLY A 277 -15.49 -7.21 -10.30
CA GLY A 277 -14.55 -6.99 -9.21
C GLY A 277 -14.31 -8.23 -8.37
N MET A 278 -13.18 -8.23 -7.67
CA MET A 278 -12.90 -9.20 -6.61
C MET A 278 -12.87 -8.47 -5.26
N VAL A 279 -13.40 -9.14 -4.23
CA VAL A 279 -13.16 -8.76 -2.85
C VAL A 279 -11.72 -9.09 -2.52
N SER A 280 -10.93 -8.08 -2.19
CA SER A 280 -9.52 -8.26 -1.83
C SER A 280 -9.37 -8.43 -0.32
N GLN A 281 -8.54 -9.37 0.10
CA GLN A 281 -8.23 -9.65 1.51
C GLN A 281 -6.72 -9.67 1.73
N SER A 282 -6.28 -8.97 2.78
CA SER A 282 -4.91 -9.08 3.30
C SER A 282 -4.80 -10.27 4.24
N SER A 283 -3.70 -11.02 4.18
CA SER A 283 -3.44 -12.14 5.08
C SER A 283 -2.00 -12.13 5.59
N LEU A 284 -1.81 -12.49 6.85
CA LEU A 284 -0.49 -12.65 7.46
C LEU A 284 -0.24 -14.11 7.83
N MET A 285 0.83 -14.68 7.30
CA MET A 285 1.25 -16.06 7.54
C MET A 285 2.48 -16.08 8.48
N PRO A 286 2.66 -17.14 9.29
CA PRO A 286 1.85 -18.35 9.38
C PRO A 286 0.58 -18.20 10.25
N LEU A 287 0.29 -17.01 10.80
CA LEU A 287 -0.89 -16.81 11.65
C LEU A 287 -2.18 -17.30 10.98
N ASP A 288 -2.39 -16.95 9.71
CA ASP A 288 -3.59 -17.36 8.97
C ASP A 288 -3.61 -18.82 8.50
N GLN A 289 -2.53 -19.58 8.74
CA GLN A 289 -2.60 -21.05 8.68
C GLN A 289 -3.56 -21.61 9.73
N HIS A 290 -3.74 -20.88 10.84
CA HIS A 290 -4.57 -21.27 11.98
C HIS A 290 -5.95 -20.60 11.99
N SER A 291 -6.36 -19.96 10.90
CA SER A 291 -7.66 -19.29 10.81
C SER A 291 -8.28 -19.41 9.41
N GLN A 292 -7.59 -18.94 8.38
CA GLN A 292 -8.13 -18.79 7.03
C GLN A 292 -7.79 -19.98 6.12
N LEU A 293 -6.64 -20.63 6.32
CA LEU A 293 -6.13 -21.66 5.41
C LEU A 293 -7.09 -22.84 5.21
N GLN A 294 -7.85 -23.24 6.25
CA GLN A 294 -8.90 -24.26 6.12
C GLN A 294 -9.92 -23.90 5.03
N ALA A 295 -10.38 -22.64 5.02
CA ALA A 295 -11.33 -22.15 4.03
C ALA A 295 -10.73 -22.02 2.63
N TRP A 296 -9.40 -21.85 2.53
CA TRP A 296 -8.71 -21.81 1.24
C TRP A 296 -8.53 -23.21 0.66
N LEU A 297 -8.24 -24.20 1.51
CA LEU A 297 -7.98 -25.59 1.10
C LEU A 297 -9.27 -26.35 0.78
N ASP A 298 -10.31 -26.22 1.62
CA ASP A 298 -11.52 -27.06 1.53
C ASP A 298 -12.82 -26.26 1.36
N GLY A 299 -12.75 -24.93 1.39
CA GLY A 299 -13.92 -24.08 1.16
C GLY A 299 -14.30 -23.92 -0.33
N PRO A 300 -15.20 -22.98 -0.66
CA PRO A 300 -15.59 -22.70 -2.05
C PRO A 300 -14.38 -22.38 -2.95
N LYS A 301 -14.47 -22.79 -4.23
CA LYS A 301 -13.42 -22.61 -5.26
C LYS A 301 -13.51 -21.25 -5.96
N ASP A 302 -13.67 -20.19 -5.17
CA ASP A 302 -13.91 -18.81 -5.60
C ASP A 302 -12.76 -17.86 -5.21
N LYS A 303 -11.58 -18.41 -4.87
CA LYS A 303 -10.41 -17.68 -4.36
C LYS A 303 -9.18 -17.85 -5.24
N ILE A 304 -8.43 -16.77 -5.44
CA ILE A 304 -7.03 -16.79 -5.89
C ILE A 304 -6.14 -16.37 -4.72
N ILE A 305 -5.10 -17.15 -4.43
CA ILE A 305 -4.16 -16.86 -3.34
C ILE A 305 -2.84 -16.34 -3.92
N ASN A 306 -2.43 -15.14 -3.57
CA ASN A 306 -1.15 -14.54 -3.94
C ASN A 306 -0.26 -14.51 -2.69
N ILE A 307 0.83 -15.25 -2.68
CA ILE A 307 1.73 -15.39 -1.53
C ILE A 307 3.04 -14.68 -1.83
N ILE A 308 3.36 -13.64 -1.06
CA ILE A 308 4.67 -12.97 -1.12
C ILE A 308 5.60 -13.62 -0.09
N ILE A 309 6.73 -14.15 -0.56
CA ILE A 309 7.73 -14.85 0.27
C ILE A 309 9.06 -14.11 0.19
N ASN A 310 9.67 -13.85 1.36
CA ASN A 310 11.01 -13.31 1.48
C ASN A 310 12.00 -14.45 1.71
N GLU A 311 12.83 -14.77 0.72
CA GLU A 311 13.65 -16.00 0.72
C GLU A 311 14.82 -15.99 1.74
N ASN A 312 15.28 -14.81 2.18
CA ASN A 312 16.54 -14.67 2.94
C ASN A 312 16.36 -14.10 4.36
N LYS A 313 15.54 -14.71 5.21
CA LYS A 313 15.35 -14.25 6.61
C LYS A 313 15.26 -15.37 7.66
N GLY A 314 15.70 -15.05 8.88
CA GLY A 314 15.50 -15.86 10.08
C GLY A 314 16.54 -16.95 10.34
N ASN A 315 17.60 -17.05 9.51
CA ASN A 315 18.65 -18.08 9.63
C ASN A 315 19.68 -17.78 10.74
N ASP A 316 19.53 -16.65 11.43
CA ASP A 316 20.42 -16.16 12.49
C ASP A 316 19.92 -16.53 13.90
N ILE A 317 18.67 -16.96 14.05
CA ILE A 317 18.07 -17.32 15.35
C ILE A 317 17.95 -18.84 15.44
N ASN A 318 18.86 -19.45 16.22
CA ASN A 318 18.87 -20.90 16.46
C ASN A 318 17.79 -21.34 17.45
N ILE A 319 17.22 -22.50 17.21
CA ILE A 319 16.29 -23.18 18.11
C ILE A 319 17.06 -24.22 18.92
N ASN A 320 16.79 -24.27 20.22
CA ASN A 320 17.35 -25.25 21.15
C ASN A 320 16.19 -25.90 21.91
N SER A 321 16.05 -27.23 21.77
CA SER A 321 15.03 -28.02 22.45
C SER A 321 15.14 -27.97 23.99
N SER A 322 16.28 -27.50 24.52
CA SER A 322 16.60 -27.45 25.96
C SER A 322 16.45 -28.82 26.63
N GLY A 323 16.73 -29.90 25.89
CA GLY A 323 16.63 -31.28 26.37
C GLY A 323 15.22 -31.87 26.37
N ILE A 324 14.22 -31.16 25.85
CA ILE A 324 12.84 -31.66 25.74
C ILE A 324 12.76 -32.66 24.57
N GLU A 325 12.60 -33.95 24.87
CA GLU A 325 12.59 -35.05 23.88
C GLU A 325 11.64 -34.80 22.71
N ALA A 326 10.39 -34.41 23.01
CA ALA A 326 9.35 -34.15 22.01
C ALA A 326 9.70 -33.01 21.05
N ALA A 327 10.65 -32.12 21.40
CA ALA A 327 11.07 -30.97 20.60
C ALA A 327 12.45 -31.17 19.94
N LYS A 328 13.13 -32.31 20.14
CA LYS A 328 14.49 -32.56 19.59
C LYS A 328 14.59 -32.44 18.08
N PHE A 329 13.49 -32.66 17.34
CA PHE A 329 13.48 -32.49 15.89
C PHE A 329 13.74 -31.04 15.43
N LEU A 330 13.62 -30.07 16.35
CA LEU A 330 13.96 -28.67 16.12
C LEU A 330 15.42 -28.34 16.41
N ASP A 331 16.19 -29.25 17.01
CA ASP A 331 17.61 -28.98 17.28
C ASP A 331 18.38 -28.78 15.98
N LYS A 332 19.32 -27.83 16.01
CA LYS A 332 20.12 -27.37 14.85
C LYS A 332 19.27 -26.73 13.73
N LYS A 333 17.99 -26.43 13.98
CA LYS A 333 17.16 -25.62 13.10
C LYS A 333 17.18 -24.17 13.56
N THR A 334 16.98 -23.29 12.61
CA THR A 334 16.74 -21.88 12.84
C THR A 334 15.24 -21.57 12.73
N ILE A 335 14.81 -20.39 13.20
CA ILE A 335 13.45 -19.91 12.94
C ILE A 335 13.18 -19.80 11.42
N GLY A 336 14.19 -19.41 10.64
CA GLY A 336 14.15 -19.39 9.18
C GLY A 336 13.88 -20.77 8.58
N ASP A 337 14.52 -21.82 9.10
CA ASP A 337 14.28 -23.20 8.64
C ASP A 337 12.82 -23.63 8.86
N VAL A 338 12.27 -23.34 10.05
CA VAL A 338 10.87 -23.64 10.36
C VAL A 338 9.94 -22.86 9.43
N MET A 339 10.19 -21.56 9.24
CA MET A 339 9.40 -20.73 8.33
C MET A 339 9.41 -21.27 6.90
N ASN A 340 10.58 -21.67 6.40
CA ASN A 340 10.73 -22.26 5.06
C ASN A 340 9.95 -23.58 4.92
N VAL A 341 9.91 -24.41 5.96
CA VAL A 341 9.08 -25.62 5.96
C VAL A 341 7.59 -25.26 5.92
N LEU A 342 7.12 -24.29 6.72
CA LEU A 342 5.72 -23.86 6.73
C LEU A 342 5.27 -23.30 5.37
N VAL A 343 6.12 -22.49 4.73
CA VAL A 343 5.93 -21.99 3.37
C VAL A 343 5.80 -23.15 2.37
N LYS A 344 6.75 -24.08 2.37
CA LYS A 344 6.75 -25.25 1.47
C LYS A 344 5.51 -26.11 1.66
N THR A 345 5.13 -26.38 2.91
CA THR A 345 3.93 -27.16 3.23
C THR A 345 2.67 -26.45 2.74
N THR A 346 2.55 -25.13 2.93
CA THR A 346 1.40 -24.36 2.43
C THR A 346 1.29 -24.43 0.91
N ILE A 347 2.40 -24.21 0.19
CA ILE A 347 2.44 -24.31 -1.27
C ILE A 347 2.02 -25.71 -1.73
N LYS A 348 2.58 -26.74 -1.09
CA LYS A 348 2.26 -28.14 -1.39
C LYS A 348 0.77 -28.43 -1.17
N SER A 349 0.22 -28.05 -0.03
CA SER A 349 -1.19 -28.26 0.31
C SER A 349 -2.13 -27.52 -0.64
N LEU A 350 -1.86 -26.25 -0.96
CA LEU A 350 -2.66 -25.51 -1.94
C LEU A 350 -2.62 -26.15 -3.33
N ASN A 351 -1.45 -26.66 -3.73
CA ASN A 351 -1.26 -27.34 -4.99
C ASN A 351 -2.05 -28.66 -5.05
N GLU A 352 -1.94 -29.50 -4.01
CA GLU A 352 -2.66 -30.78 -3.89
C GLU A 352 -4.19 -30.58 -3.81
N SER A 353 -4.66 -29.50 -3.20
CA SER A 353 -6.08 -29.12 -3.18
C SER A 353 -6.59 -28.55 -4.51
N GLY A 354 -5.73 -28.43 -5.54
CA GLY A 354 -6.09 -27.90 -6.85
C GLY A 354 -6.54 -26.44 -6.82
N ARG A 355 -6.08 -25.66 -5.84
CA ARG A 355 -6.44 -24.25 -5.66
C ARG A 355 -5.58 -23.38 -6.57
N PRO A 356 -6.13 -22.38 -7.28
CA PRO A 356 -5.30 -21.46 -8.05
C PRO A 356 -4.53 -20.56 -7.07
N PHE A 357 -3.21 -20.49 -7.23
CA PHE A 357 -2.38 -19.60 -6.44
C PHE A 357 -1.13 -19.14 -7.20
N ARG A 358 -0.59 -18.01 -6.74
CA ARG A 358 0.61 -17.37 -7.26
C ARG A 358 1.59 -17.16 -6.12
N VAL A 359 2.85 -17.51 -6.35
CA VAL A 359 3.96 -17.24 -5.43
C VAL A 359 4.84 -16.15 -6.00
N ILE A 360 5.03 -15.07 -5.25
CA ILE A 360 5.92 -13.95 -5.58
C ILE A 360 7.11 -14.01 -4.64
N SER A 361 8.26 -14.45 -5.13
CA SER A 361 9.46 -14.57 -4.29
C SER A 361 10.30 -13.30 -4.40
N ILE A 362 10.65 -12.72 -3.25
CA ILE A 362 11.56 -11.59 -3.14
C ILE A 362 12.85 -12.01 -2.42
N ASP A 363 13.97 -11.49 -2.89
CA ASP A 363 15.27 -11.73 -2.26
C ASP A 363 15.36 -11.20 -0.84
N ASN A 364 15.00 -9.94 -0.68
CA ASN A 364 15.12 -9.19 0.54
C ASN A 364 14.05 -8.12 0.51
N PHE A 365 13.33 -7.97 1.62
CA PHE A 365 12.42 -6.85 1.78
C PHE A 365 13.19 -5.57 2.16
N ASN A 366 13.30 -4.66 1.19
CA ASN A 366 13.92 -3.33 1.25
C ASN A 366 13.15 -2.31 0.38
N GLU A 367 13.58 -1.05 0.38
CA GLU A 367 13.02 0.08 -0.36
C GLU A 367 12.81 -0.26 -1.84
N PHE A 368 13.84 -0.79 -2.50
CA PHE A 368 13.79 -1.19 -3.89
C PHE A 368 12.68 -2.23 -4.15
N THR A 369 12.61 -3.29 -3.35
CA THR A 369 11.55 -4.29 -3.53
C THR A 369 10.16 -3.77 -3.22
N LEU A 370 10.01 -2.84 -2.27
CA LEU A 370 8.73 -2.23 -1.97
C LEU A 370 8.25 -1.39 -3.18
N GLY A 371 9.16 -0.66 -3.81
CA GLY A 371 8.90 0.03 -5.08
C GLY A 371 8.45 -0.91 -6.20
N GLN A 372 9.14 -2.05 -6.36
CA GLN A 372 8.73 -3.07 -7.32
C GLN A 372 7.31 -3.58 -7.05
N LEU A 373 6.99 -3.87 -5.79
CA LEU A 373 5.67 -4.39 -5.40
C LEU A 373 4.55 -3.36 -5.62
N PHE A 374 4.76 -2.09 -5.26
CA PHE A 374 3.79 -1.02 -5.55
C PHE A 374 3.49 -0.92 -7.04
N THR A 375 4.53 -0.84 -7.87
CA THR A 375 4.37 -0.63 -9.31
C THR A 375 3.77 -1.85 -10.01
N LEU A 376 4.18 -3.07 -9.63
CA LEU A 376 3.57 -4.30 -10.12
C LEU A 376 2.08 -4.32 -9.83
N SER A 377 1.67 -4.03 -8.58
CA SER A 377 0.27 -3.99 -8.17
C SER A 377 -0.54 -2.91 -8.90
N MET A 378 0.01 -1.71 -9.07
CA MET A 378 -0.68 -0.63 -9.81
C MET A 378 -0.85 -0.99 -11.28
N LEU A 379 0.19 -1.52 -11.94
CA LEU A 379 0.14 -1.94 -13.34
C LEU A 379 -0.86 -3.08 -13.54
N GLU A 380 -0.82 -4.12 -12.71
CA GLU A 380 -1.78 -5.22 -12.78
C GLU A 380 -3.22 -4.70 -12.62
N THR A 381 -3.46 -3.80 -11.67
CA THR A 381 -4.79 -3.22 -11.45
C THR A 381 -5.28 -2.41 -12.66
N ILE A 382 -4.41 -1.59 -13.26
CA ILE A 382 -4.73 -0.81 -14.47
C ILE A 382 -5.02 -1.75 -15.64
N LEU A 383 -4.16 -2.74 -15.88
CA LEU A 383 -4.33 -3.71 -16.96
C LEU A 383 -5.62 -4.51 -16.81
N VAL A 384 -5.91 -5.05 -15.62
CA VAL A 384 -7.18 -5.76 -15.37
C VAL A 384 -8.38 -4.85 -15.59
N SER A 385 -8.29 -3.57 -15.19
CA SER A 385 -9.36 -2.61 -15.47
C SER A 385 -9.59 -2.42 -16.97
N ASN A 386 -8.52 -2.28 -17.75
CA ASN A 386 -8.59 -2.15 -19.22
C ASN A 386 -9.17 -3.41 -19.88
N LEU A 387 -8.75 -4.60 -19.44
CA LEU A 387 -9.29 -5.88 -19.91
C LEU A 387 -10.79 -6.01 -19.66
N LEU A 388 -11.30 -5.42 -18.58
CA LEU A 388 -12.72 -5.42 -18.21
C LEU A 388 -13.49 -4.19 -18.73
N GLY A 389 -12.84 -3.25 -19.41
CA GLY A 389 -13.46 -2.00 -19.87
C GLY A 389 -13.87 -1.05 -18.73
N LEU A 390 -13.14 -1.07 -17.61
CA LEU A 390 -13.37 -0.25 -16.42
C LEU A 390 -12.39 0.91 -16.35
N ASN A 391 -12.80 2.00 -15.70
CA ASN A 391 -11.88 3.08 -15.32
C ASN A 391 -11.23 2.77 -13.96
N PRO A 392 -9.90 2.57 -13.87
CA PRO A 392 -9.24 2.29 -12.60
C PRO A 392 -9.20 3.50 -11.66
N PHE A 393 -9.36 4.73 -12.15
CA PHE A 393 -9.04 5.95 -11.41
C PHE A 393 -10.23 6.62 -10.72
N ASP A 394 -11.46 6.23 -11.05
CA ASP A 394 -12.70 6.78 -10.48
C ASP A 394 -13.29 5.94 -9.32
N GLN A 395 -14.32 6.46 -8.64
CA GLN A 395 -14.99 5.77 -7.52
C GLN A 395 -16.44 6.26 -7.33
N PRO A 396 -17.30 6.18 -8.35
CA PRO A 396 -18.59 6.87 -8.37
C PRO A 396 -19.53 6.49 -7.22
N ALA A 397 -19.54 5.22 -6.79
CA ALA A 397 -20.37 4.75 -5.67
C ALA A 397 -19.96 5.41 -4.34
N ILE A 398 -18.66 5.55 -4.09
CA ILE A 398 -18.13 6.17 -2.86
C ILE A 398 -18.43 7.68 -2.85
N GLU A 399 -18.32 8.36 -3.99
CA GLU A 399 -18.67 9.79 -4.07
C GLU A 399 -20.16 10.05 -3.78
N LYS A 400 -21.06 9.13 -4.14
CA LYS A 400 -22.48 9.21 -3.74
C LYS A 400 -22.64 9.08 -2.22
N VAL A 401 -21.95 8.14 -1.58
CA VAL A 401 -21.98 7.96 -0.13
C VAL A 401 -21.47 9.22 0.59
N LYS A 402 -20.41 9.85 0.09
CA LYS A 402 -19.89 11.11 0.65
C LYS A 402 -20.91 12.25 0.57
N LYS A 403 -21.59 12.41 -0.57
CA LYS A 403 -22.67 13.40 -0.73
C LYS A 403 -23.82 13.15 0.23
N LEU A 404 -24.25 11.90 0.37
CA LEU A 404 -25.32 11.50 1.27
C LEU A 404 -24.94 11.71 2.75
N THR A 405 -23.70 11.39 3.13
CA THR A 405 -23.19 11.65 4.48
C THR A 405 -23.30 13.14 4.82
N ARG A 406 -22.93 14.02 3.88
CA ARG A 406 -23.04 15.47 4.06
C ARG A 406 -24.48 15.97 4.15
N SER A 407 -25.46 15.28 3.59
CA SER A 407 -26.87 15.68 3.75
C SER A 407 -27.47 15.26 5.09
N PHE A 408 -26.83 14.34 5.82
CA PHE A 408 -27.24 13.92 7.16
C PHE A 408 -26.59 14.73 8.29
N LEU A 409 -25.54 15.50 7.98
CA LEU A 409 -24.89 16.45 8.88
C LEU A 409 -25.45 17.85 8.63
#